data_AF-A0A4V6RET1-F1
#
_entry.id   AF-A0A4V6RET1-F1
#
_cell.length_a   1.000
_cell.length_b   1.000
_cell.length_c   1.000
_cell.angle_alpha   90.00
_cell.angle_beta   90.00
_cell.angle_gamma   90.00
#
_symmetry.space_group_name_H-M   'P 1'
#
loop_
_entity.id
_entity.type
_entity.pdbx_description
1 polymer ?
#
loop_
_entity_poly.entity_id
_entity_poly.type
_entity_poly.pdbx_seq_one_letter_code
_entity_poly.pdbx_strand_id
1 'polypeptide(L)'
;MNQKNYRNAGRHPKLDPTVYRCSVNFNAVEQSQLQAMHEKSGVESLSAFIKLQLFGKPFKVFYVDENSRIFIDRLSDFNAMYRTIGITYDRAVRELEGHNTSSRSSAMLRELVKVTGELVKVSHRIVELAEKFDAEWLQKYR
;
A
#
# COMPACT_ATOMS: atom_id res chain seq x y z
N MET A 1 32.60 54.29 37.36
CA MET A 1 32.80 54.76 35.97
C MET A 1 33.42 53.59 35.20
N ASN A 2 32.92 53.03 34.11
CA ASN A 2 32.19 53.62 32.99
C ASN A 2 31.31 52.55 32.33
N GLN A 3 30.05 52.90 32.07
CA GLN A 3 29.14 52.16 31.21
C GLN A 3 29.70 52.15 29.78
N LYS A 4 29.83 50.97 29.16
CA LYS A 4 29.96 50.88 27.70
C LYS A 4 28.59 50.55 27.12
N ASN A 5 27.86 51.60 26.80
CA ASN A 5 26.64 51.55 26.00
C ASN A 5 27.02 51.05 24.59
N TYR A 6 26.81 49.76 24.33
CA TYR A 6 26.76 49.26 22.97
C TYR A 6 25.46 49.74 22.35
N ARG A 7 25.58 50.73 21.46
CA ARG A 7 24.49 51.16 20.58
C ARG A 7 23.95 49.92 19.86
N ASN A 8 22.74 49.50 20.22
CA ASN A 8 21.95 48.53 19.46
C ASN A 8 21.51 49.16 18.13
N ALA A 9 22.46 49.37 17.23
CA ALA A 9 22.27 49.98 15.91
C ALA A 9 22.24 48.92 14.80
N GLY A 10 21.60 47.78 15.07
CA GLY A 10 21.49 46.66 14.14
C GLY A 10 20.14 45.96 14.26
N ARG A 11 19.76 45.23 13.21
CA ARG A 11 18.54 44.41 13.24
C ARG A 11 18.65 43.38 14.36
N HIS A 12 17.66 43.35 15.25
CA HIS A 12 17.59 42.32 16.28
C HIS A 12 17.68 40.91 15.66
N PRO A 13 18.51 40.01 16.21
CA PRO A 13 18.60 38.63 15.76
C PRO A 13 17.21 37.97 15.75
N LYS A 14 16.93 37.20 14.71
CA LYS A 14 15.70 36.40 14.65
C LYS A 14 15.85 35.23 15.62
N LEU A 15 14.76 34.88 16.31
CA LEU A 15 14.71 33.76 17.26
C LEU A 15 15.03 32.42 16.58
N ASP A 16 14.61 32.22 15.33
CA ASP A 16 14.93 31.04 14.53
C ASP A 16 15.37 31.47 13.11
N PRO A 17 16.68 31.56 12.84
CA PRO A 17 17.18 31.90 11.52
C PRO A 17 17.12 30.68 10.57
N THR A 18 16.66 30.90 9.34
CA THR A 18 16.77 29.90 8.26
C THR A 18 18.23 29.74 7.81
N VAL A 19 18.98 28.83 8.46
CA VAL A 19 20.44 28.67 8.22
C VAL A 19 20.74 27.68 7.07
N TYR A 20 19.95 26.63 6.92
CA TYR A 20 20.23 25.56 5.97
C TYR A 20 19.58 25.79 4.59
N ARG A 21 20.34 25.54 3.53
CA ARG A 21 19.87 25.62 2.13
C ARG A 21 20.12 24.29 1.41
N CYS A 22 19.11 23.82 0.69
CA CYS A 22 19.20 22.74 -0.29
C CYS A 22 18.99 23.34 -1.70
N SER A 23 19.82 22.93 -2.66
CA SER A 23 19.68 23.33 -4.08
C SER A 23 19.31 22.10 -4.89
N VAL A 24 18.34 22.24 -5.79
CA VAL A 24 17.89 21.21 -6.72
C VAL A 24 18.01 21.77 -8.13
N ASN A 25 18.52 20.97 -9.07
CA ASN A 25 18.64 21.36 -10.47
C ASN A 25 17.39 20.88 -11.22
N PHE A 26 16.81 21.76 -12.04
CA PHE A 26 15.65 21.47 -12.87
C PHE A 26 16.03 21.56 -14.34
N ASN A 27 15.43 20.70 -15.16
CA ASN A 27 15.42 20.91 -16.61
C ASN A 27 14.40 22.00 -17.00
N ALA A 28 14.42 22.46 -18.26
CA ALA A 28 13.55 23.55 -18.71
C ALA A 28 12.05 23.24 -18.56
N VAL A 29 11.65 21.97 -18.71
CA VAL A 29 10.25 21.54 -18.61
C VAL A 29 9.80 21.54 -17.15
N GLU A 30 10.61 20.96 -16.25
CA GLU A 30 10.36 20.92 -14.81
C GLU A 30 10.29 22.33 -14.21
N GLN A 31 11.17 23.24 -14.66
CA GLN A 31 11.16 24.63 -14.22
C GLN A 31 9.86 25.34 -14.61
N SER A 32 9.38 25.15 -15.85
CA SER A 32 8.11 25.72 -16.31
C SER A 32 6.91 25.17 -15.52
N GLN A 33 6.90 23.87 -15.24
CA GLN A 33 5.87 23.24 -14.41
C GLN A 33 5.88 23.79 -12.97
N LEU A 34 7.07 23.93 -12.36
CA LEU A 34 7.21 24.49 -11.02
C LEU A 34 6.67 25.92 -10.94
N GLN A 35 6.99 26.74 -11.93
CA GLN A 35 6.50 28.12 -12.00
C GLN A 35 4.98 28.18 -12.18
N ALA A 36 4.41 27.35 -13.07
CA ALA A 36 2.96 27.28 -13.25
C ALA A 36 2.22 26.82 -11.98
N MET A 37 2.81 25.89 -11.21
CA MET A 37 2.26 25.47 -9.92
C MET A 37 2.33 26.58 -8.87
N HIS A 38 3.42 27.35 -8.84
CA HIS A 38 3.59 28.48 -7.95
C HIS A 38 2.56 29.58 -8.24
N GLU A 39 2.39 29.97 -9.50
CA GLU A 39 1.43 31.00 -9.93
C GLU A 39 0.00 30.64 -9.53
N LYS A 40 -0.38 29.36 -9.67
CA LYS A 40 -1.71 28.86 -9.23
C LYS A 40 -1.91 28.87 -7.72
N SER A 41 -0.83 28.79 -6.93
CA SER A 41 -0.91 28.71 -5.48
C SER A 41 -1.14 30.05 -4.78
N GLY A 42 -0.80 31.17 -5.45
CA GLY A 42 -0.90 32.52 -4.89
C GLY A 42 0.03 32.81 -3.70
N VAL A 43 1.00 31.93 -3.43
CA VAL A 43 1.98 32.10 -2.35
C VAL A 43 3.00 33.18 -2.73
N GLU A 44 3.37 34.03 -1.77
CA GLU A 44 4.22 35.21 -2.02
C GLU A 44 5.66 34.86 -2.48
N SER A 45 6.20 33.72 -2.03
CA SER A 45 7.55 33.30 -2.39
C SER A 45 7.63 31.85 -2.83
N LEU A 46 8.42 31.61 -3.87
CA LEU A 46 8.67 30.27 -4.39
C LEU A 46 9.23 29.32 -3.33
N SER A 47 10.09 29.82 -2.43
CA SER A 47 10.63 29.04 -1.33
C SER A 47 9.57 28.64 -0.29
N ALA A 48 8.62 29.53 0.02
CA ALA A 48 7.50 29.19 0.90
C ALA A 48 6.58 28.16 0.24
N PHE A 49 6.32 28.29 -1.07
CA PHE A 49 5.56 27.30 -1.83
C PHE A 49 6.22 25.93 -1.81
N ILE A 50 7.53 25.84 -2.05
CA ILE A 50 8.27 24.57 -2.00
C ILE A 50 8.21 23.96 -0.60
N LYS A 51 8.40 24.76 0.46
CA LYS A 51 8.27 24.28 1.85
C LYS A 51 6.87 23.77 2.16
N LEU A 52 5.84 24.48 1.71
CA LEU A 52 4.44 24.07 1.89
C LEU A 52 4.16 22.77 1.14
N GLN A 53 4.69 22.58 -0.06
CA GLN A 53 4.47 21.36 -0.82
C GLN A 53 5.23 20.17 -0.20
N LEU A 54 6.44 20.38 0.33
CA LEU A 54 7.27 19.34 0.95
C LEU A 54 6.78 18.96 2.36
N PHE A 55 6.39 19.93 3.18
CA PHE A 55 6.05 19.72 4.59
C PHE A 55 4.57 19.90 4.91
N GLY A 56 3.79 20.51 4.02
CA GLY A 56 2.34 20.69 4.21
C GLY A 56 1.50 19.48 3.80
N LYS A 57 2.09 18.51 3.08
CA LYS A 57 1.48 17.21 2.82
C LYS A 57 2.17 16.15 3.67
N PRO A 58 1.43 15.29 4.38
CA PRO A 58 2.04 14.17 5.10
C PRO A 58 2.75 13.27 4.09
N PHE A 59 4.08 13.22 4.19
CA PHE A 59 4.90 12.34 3.36
C PHE A 59 4.77 10.91 3.89
N LYS A 60 3.86 10.13 3.31
CA LYS A 60 3.74 8.71 3.64
C LYS A 60 4.80 7.93 2.86
N VAL A 61 5.95 7.70 3.49
CA VAL A 61 6.97 6.79 2.97
C VAL A 61 6.42 5.38 3.09
N PHE A 62 6.02 4.80 1.96
CA PHE A 62 5.67 3.39 1.92
C PHE A 62 6.95 2.58 1.70
N TYR A 63 7.42 1.91 2.74
CA TYR A 63 8.36 0.81 2.59
C TYR A 63 7.56 -0.40 2.12
N VAL A 64 7.45 -0.58 0.80
CA VAL A 64 6.80 -1.75 0.22
C VAL A 64 7.87 -2.80 0.04
N ASP A 65 7.85 -3.82 0.88
CA ASP A 65 8.60 -5.04 0.63
C ASP A 65 7.98 -5.76 -0.58
N GLU A 66 8.70 -5.80 -1.69
CA GLU A 66 8.22 -6.34 -2.97
C GLU A 66 7.84 -7.82 -2.84
N ASN A 67 8.54 -8.56 -1.98
CA ASN A 67 8.22 -9.95 -1.69
C ASN A 67 6.86 -10.10 -1.01
N SER A 68 6.55 -9.27 -0.02
CA SER A 68 5.24 -9.23 0.64
C SER A 68 4.11 -8.91 -0.34
N ARG A 69 4.36 -8.00 -1.30
CA ARG A 69 3.38 -7.68 -2.36
C ARG A 69 3.13 -8.86 -3.29
N ILE A 70 4.18 -9.49 -3.80
CA ILE A 70 4.08 -10.68 -4.66
C ILE A 70 3.36 -11.82 -3.92
N PHE A 71 3.61 -11.96 -2.63
CA PHE A 71 2.93 -12.96 -1.80
C PHE A 71 1.41 -12.69 -1.70
N ILE A 72 1.01 -11.46 -1.41
CA ILE A 72 -0.42 -11.08 -1.33
C ILE A 72 -1.12 -11.29 -2.69
N ASP A 73 -0.49 -10.88 -3.79
CA ASP A 73 -1.06 -11.06 -5.13
C ASP A 73 -1.30 -12.55 -5.43
N ARG A 74 -0.32 -13.42 -5.14
CA ARG A 74 -0.46 -14.88 -5.31
C ARG A 74 -1.55 -15.47 -4.44
N LEU A 75 -1.72 -14.99 -3.20
CA LEU A 75 -2.77 -15.46 -2.31
C LEU A 75 -4.16 -15.07 -2.84
N SER A 76 -4.28 -13.88 -3.42
CA SER A 76 -5.51 -13.40 -4.06
C SER A 76 -5.86 -14.22 -5.31
N ASP A 77 -4.87 -14.52 -6.16
CA ASP A 77 -5.04 -15.40 -7.33
C ASP A 77 -5.52 -16.80 -6.92
N PHE A 78 -4.91 -17.35 -5.87
CA PHE A 78 -5.31 -18.64 -5.31
C PHE A 78 -6.78 -18.61 -4.88
N ASN A 79 -7.21 -17.57 -4.16
CA ASN A 79 -8.61 -17.41 -3.75
C ASN A 79 -9.57 -17.30 -4.95
N ALA A 80 -9.16 -16.64 -6.05
CA ALA A 80 -9.95 -16.63 -7.28
C ALA A 80 -10.08 -18.04 -7.90
N MET A 81 -9.01 -18.84 -7.88
CA MET A 81 -9.06 -20.23 -8.33
C MET A 81 -10.03 -21.07 -7.49
N TYR A 82 -10.10 -20.88 -6.17
CA TYR A 82 -11.09 -21.59 -5.33
C TYR A 82 -12.52 -21.32 -5.74
N ARG A 83 -12.86 -20.05 -6.00
CA ARG A 83 -14.21 -19.69 -6.42
C ARG A 83 -14.58 -20.37 -7.74
N THR A 84 -13.64 -20.39 -8.69
CA THR A 84 -13.82 -21.09 -9.96
C THR A 84 -14.03 -22.59 -9.75
N ILE A 85 -13.22 -23.24 -8.91
CA ILE A 85 -13.39 -24.66 -8.57
C ILE A 85 -14.77 -24.91 -7.96
N GLY A 86 -15.24 -24.03 -7.06
CA GLY A 86 -16.57 -24.11 -6.47
C GLY A 86 -17.70 -24.03 -7.50
N ILE A 87 -17.60 -23.13 -8.47
CA ILE A 87 -18.58 -22.99 -9.57
C ILE A 87 -18.55 -24.21 -10.49
N THR A 88 -17.36 -24.68 -10.88
CA THR A 88 -17.20 -25.87 -11.72
C THR A 88 -17.73 -27.11 -11.00
N TYR A 89 -17.53 -27.22 -9.70
CA TYR A 89 -18.08 -28.27 -8.86
C TYR A 89 -19.62 -28.24 -8.85
N ASP A 90 -20.24 -27.08 -8.58
CA ASP A 90 -21.71 -26.93 -8.55
C ASP A 90 -22.33 -27.34 -9.89
N ARG A 91 -21.69 -26.94 -10.99
CA ARG A 91 -22.09 -27.35 -12.35
C ARG A 91 -21.99 -28.86 -12.54
N ALA A 92 -20.88 -29.48 -12.14
CA ALA A 92 -20.67 -30.92 -12.28
C ALA A 92 -21.69 -31.72 -11.47
N VAL A 93 -22.02 -31.28 -10.25
CA VAL A 93 -23.07 -31.92 -9.41
C VAL A 93 -24.43 -31.83 -10.10
N ARG A 94 -24.82 -30.64 -10.58
CA ARG A 94 -26.10 -30.46 -11.30
C ARG A 94 -26.20 -31.31 -12.56
N GLU A 95 -25.11 -31.43 -13.31
CA GLU A 95 -25.05 -32.25 -14.53
C GLU A 95 -25.17 -33.76 -14.21
N LEU A 96 -24.53 -34.21 -13.13
CA LEU A 96 -24.62 -35.59 -12.66
C LEU A 96 -26.01 -35.94 -12.06
N GLU A 97 -26.65 -35.00 -11.37
CA GLU A 97 -28.02 -35.16 -10.86
C GLU A 97 -29.05 -35.22 -12.00
N GLY A 98 -28.84 -34.47 -13.09
CA GLY A 98 -29.75 -34.46 -14.24
C GLY A 98 -29.69 -35.70 -15.16
N HIS A 99 -28.57 -36.42 -15.20
CA HIS A 99 -28.32 -37.46 -16.21
C HIS A 99 -28.54 -38.94 -15.77
N ASN A 100 -29.03 -39.21 -14.56
CA ASN A 100 -29.35 -40.56 -14.02
C ASN A 100 -28.15 -41.54 -13.79
N THR A 101 -27.90 -41.79 -12.50
CA THR A 101 -27.84 -43.12 -11.83
C THR A 101 -27.05 -44.27 -12.47
N SER A 102 -25.73 -44.11 -12.58
CA SER A 102 -24.81 -45.26 -12.52
C SER A 102 -24.13 -45.30 -11.15
N SER A 103 -23.93 -46.49 -10.56
CA SER A 103 -23.20 -46.61 -9.28
C SER A 103 -21.81 -45.96 -9.36
N ARG A 104 -21.22 -45.93 -10.56
CA ARG A 104 -19.94 -45.30 -10.89
C ARG A 104 -19.99 -43.77 -10.79
N SER A 105 -21.07 -43.13 -11.26
CA SER A 105 -21.29 -41.69 -11.12
C SER A 105 -21.41 -41.30 -9.65
N SER A 106 -22.11 -42.10 -8.85
CA SER A 106 -22.22 -41.86 -7.40
C SER A 106 -20.87 -41.99 -6.67
N ALA A 107 -20.00 -42.89 -7.13
CA ALA A 107 -18.68 -43.09 -6.55
C ALA A 107 -17.73 -41.92 -6.89
N MET A 108 -17.75 -41.47 -8.15
CA MET A 108 -17.02 -40.26 -8.57
C MET A 108 -17.49 -39.01 -7.80
N LEU A 109 -18.79 -38.87 -7.55
CA LEU A 109 -19.34 -37.74 -6.79
C LEU A 109 -18.86 -37.78 -5.33
N ARG A 110 -18.85 -38.95 -4.69
CA ARG A 110 -18.28 -39.12 -3.33
C ARG A 110 -16.79 -38.81 -3.26
N GLU A 111 -16.01 -39.26 -4.25
CA GLU A 111 -14.57 -38.98 -4.34
C GLU A 111 -14.32 -37.48 -4.52
N LEU A 112 -15.09 -36.82 -5.39
CA LEU A 112 -14.99 -35.39 -5.63
C LEU A 112 -15.34 -34.58 -4.38
N VAL A 113 -16.43 -34.93 -3.68
CA VAL A 113 -16.79 -34.31 -2.40
C VAL A 113 -15.66 -34.43 -1.39
N LYS A 114 -15.02 -35.60 -1.30
CA LYS A 114 -13.88 -35.83 -0.39
C LYS A 114 -12.69 -34.93 -0.73
N VAL A 115 -12.26 -34.91 -2.00
CA VAL A 115 -11.11 -34.10 -2.45
C VAL A 115 -11.39 -32.61 -2.27
N THR A 116 -12.62 -32.15 -2.54
CA THR A 116 -13.00 -30.75 -2.37
C THR A 116 -13.01 -30.36 -0.89
N GLY A 117 -13.43 -31.27 -0.01
CA GLY A 117 -13.35 -31.08 1.45
C GLY A 117 -11.91 -30.99 1.96
N GLU A 118 -10.98 -31.79 1.43
CA GLU A 118 -9.55 -31.69 1.75
C GLU A 118 -8.96 -30.37 1.26
N LEU A 119 -9.33 -29.93 0.06
CA LEU A 119 -8.92 -28.66 -0.52
C LEU A 119 -9.38 -27.46 0.34
N VAL A 120 -10.63 -27.46 0.81
CA VAL A 120 -11.15 -26.42 1.71
C VAL A 120 -10.37 -26.36 3.03
N LYS A 121 -9.99 -27.51 3.60
CA LYS A 121 -9.17 -27.56 4.83
C LYS A 121 -7.79 -26.93 4.62
N VAL A 122 -7.15 -27.22 3.49
CA VAL A 122 -5.86 -26.63 3.14
C VAL A 122 -6.00 -25.12 2.95
N SER A 123 -7.06 -24.67 2.29
CA SER A 123 -7.36 -23.24 2.12
C SER A 123 -7.50 -22.51 3.44
N HIS A 124 -8.30 -23.05 4.38
CA HIS A 124 -8.45 -22.47 5.71
C HIS A 124 -7.11 -22.37 6.45
N ARG A 125 -6.26 -23.40 6.34
CA ARG A 125 -4.94 -23.40 6.98
C ARG A 125 -3.98 -22.36 6.38
N ILE A 126 -4.11 -22.09 5.08
CA ILE A 126 -3.35 -21.01 4.41
C ILE A 126 -3.84 -19.64 4.88
N VAL A 127 -5.15 -19.44 5.00
CA VAL A 127 -5.73 -18.18 5.53
C VAL A 127 -5.30 -17.96 6.98
N GLU A 128 -5.38 -18.97 7.85
CA GLU A 128 -4.90 -18.87 9.24
C GLU A 128 -3.40 -18.53 9.32
N LEU A 129 -2.59 -19.07 8.40
CA LEU A 129 -1.16 -18.77 8.34
C LEU A 129 -0.91 -17.33 7.89
N ALA A 130 -1.69 -16.84 6.92
CA ALA A 130 -1.64 -15.46 6.47
C ALA A 130 -2.06 -14.48 7.57
N GLU A 131 -3.13 -14.77 8.31
CA GLU A 131 -3.57 -13.94 9.45
C GLU A 131 -2.52 -13.87 10.56
N LYS A 132 -1.85 -15.00 10.86
CA LYS A 132 -0.73 -15.02 11.81
C LYS A 132 0.45 -14.17 11.34
N PHE A 133 0.80 -14.29 10.05
CA PHE A 133 1.85 -13.47 9.45
C PHE A 133 1.52 -11.98 9.54
N ASP A 134 0.28 -11.59 9.17
CA ASP A 134 -0.16 -10.20 9.25
C ASP A 134 -0.14 -9.67 10.69
N ALA A 135 -0.53 -10.48 11.68
CA ALA A 135 -0.47 -10.10 13.10
C ALA A 135 0.97 -9.86 13.57
N GLU A 136 1.90 -10.77 13.26
CA GLU A 136 3.32 -10.64 13.59
C GLU A 136 3.96 -9.44 12.87
N TRP A 137 3.60 -9.22 11.61
CA TRP A 137 4.12 -8.12 10.79
C TRP A 137 3.62 -6.76 11.29
N LEU A 138 2.32 -6.65 11.62
CA LEU A 138 1.73 -5.44 12.20
C LEU A 138 2.32 -5.10 13.57
N GLN A 139 2.74 -6.09 14.35
CA GLN A 139 3.38 -5.87 15.64
C GLN A 139 4.83 -5.35 15.50
N LYS A 140 5.50 -5.64 14.38
CA LYS A 140 6.87 -5.20 14.11
C LYS A 140 6.99 -3.73 13.67
N TYR A 141 5.91 -3.18 13.11
CA TYR A 141 5.85 -1.81 12.57
C TYR A 141 5.00 -0.83 13.41
N ARG A 142 4.52 -1.27 14.59
CA ARG A 142 3.84 -0.44 15.57
C ARG A 142 4.82 -0.03 16.67
#